data_AF-A0A524I084-F1
#
_entry.id   AF-A0A524I084-F1
#
_cell.length_a   1.000
_cell.length_b   1.000
_cell.length_c   1.000
_cell.angle_alpha   90.00
_cell.angle_beta   90.00
_cell.angle_gamma   90.00
#
_symmetry.space_group_name_H-M   'P 1'
#
loop_
_entity.id
_entity.type
_entity.pdbx_description
1 polymer ?
#
loop_
_entity_poly.entity_id
_entity_poly.type
_entity_poly.pdbx_seq_one_letter_code
_entity_poly.pdbx_strand_id
1 'polypeptide(L)'
;MVSLERVEERTMRTAIATLVLYAGVAVLGSAVAAGAGWAQTGDQSLGGRQSYSVQPMNFDLWCQETQRYAVDRCDQRLAADVREFEAYRSIIERYEMQYLMERKRDADAERRADRTYGSPWDRYDDPLGP
;
A
#
# COMPACT_ATOMS: atom_id res chain seq x y z
N MET A 1 56.58 -27.39 -21.23
CA MET A 1 55.76 -27.19 -20.02
C MET A 1 55.93 -25.74 -19.58
N VAL A 2 55.10 -24.84 -20.11
CA VAL A 2 55.14 -23.38 -19.86
C VAL A 2 53.67 -22.94 -19.80
N SER A 3 53.04 -22.86 -18.62
CA SER A 3 51.67 -22.30 -18.51
C SER A 3 51.15 -22.02 -17.09
N LEU A 4 51.89 -22.30 -16.01
CA LEU A 4 51.37 -22.02 -14.65
C LEU A 4 51.87 -20.69 -14.06
N GLU A 5 53.05 -20.20 -14.43
CA GLU A 5 53.59 -18.92 -13.90
C GLU A 5 52.89 -17.66 -14.47
N ARG A 6 52.13 -17.79 -15.57
CA ARG A 6 51.53 -16.63 -16.27
C ARG A 6 50.10 -16.30 -15.81
N VAL A 7 49.51 -17.11 -14.93
CA VAL A 7 48.14 -16.92 -14.42
C VAL A 7 48.13 -15.98 -13.22
N GLU A 8 49.16 -16.01 -12.36
CA GLU A 8 49.25 -15.18 -11.14
C GLU A 8 49.39 -13.68 -11.41
N GLU A 9 50.03 -13.29 -12.52
CA GLU A 9 50.24 -11.87 -12.87
C GLU A 9 48.95 -11.16 -13.35
N ARG A 10 47.94 -11.91 -13.81
CA ARG A 10 46.68 -11.32 -14.33
C ARG A 10 45.66 -11.03 -13.24
N THR A 11 45.69 -11.75 -12.13
CA THR A 11 44.76 -11.58 -11.01
C THR A 11 45.13 -10.40 -10.11
N MET A 12 46.41 -10.01 -10.04
CA MET A 12 46.85 -8.89 -9.19
C MET A 12 46.54 -7.51 -9.79
N ARG A 13 46.49 -7.38 -11.12
CA ARG A 13 46.19 -6.10 -11.81
C ARG A 13 44.72 -5.68 -11.74
N THR A 14 43.80 -6.64 -11.58
CA THR A 14 42.35 -6.38 -11.51
C THR A 14 41.87 -5.97 -10.11
N ALA A 15 42.59 -6.38 -9.06
CA ALA A 15 42.28 -5.99 -7.68
C ALA A 15 42.67 -4.53 -7.36
N ILE A 16 43.69 -3.98 -8.03
CA ILE A 16 44.15 -2.60 -7.78
C ILE A 16 43.25 -1.57 -8.49
N ALA A 17 42.66 -1.91 -9.65
CA ALA A 17 41.81 -1.00 -10.41
C ALA A 17 40.43 -0.75 -9.77
N THR A 18 39.96 -1.63 -8.88
CA THR A 18 38.66 -1.48 -8.19
C THR A 18 38.76 -0.73 -6.86
N LEU A 19 39.93 -0.75 -6.20
CA LEU A 19 40.15 0.02 -4.97
C LEU A 19 40.35 1.53 -5.21
N VAL A 20 40.83 1.94 -6.40
CA VAL A 20 41.01 3.36 -6.74
C VAL A 20 39.68 4.06 -7.07
N LEU A 21 38.63 3.31 -7.41
CA LEU A 21 37.30 3.86 -7.69
C LEU A 21 36.50 4.26 -6.43
N TYR A 22 36.95 3.89 -5.22
CA TYR A 22 36.24 4.17 -3.98
C TYR A 22 36.87 5.28 -3.10
N ALA A 23 38.00 5.87 -3.49
CA ALA A 23 38.70 6.88 -2.70
C ALA A 23 38.61 8.32 -3.28
N GLY A 24 37.70 8.57 -4.22
CA GLY A 24 37.74 9.77 -5.08
C GLY A 24 36.49 10.65 -5.14
N VAL A 25 35.47 10.46 -4.30
CA VAL A 25 34.38 11.45 -4.18
C VAL A 25 34.48 12.12 -2.82
N ALA A 26 35.46 13.01 -2.73
CA ALA A 26 35.54 14.01 -1.70
C ALA A 26 34.31 14.91 -1.76
N VAL A 27 33.57 14.94 -0.65
CA VAL A 27 33.27 16.17 0.09
C VAL A 27 33.00 17.38 -0.80
N LEU A 28 31.75 17.56 -1.23
CA LEU A 28 31.18 18.87 -1.59
C LEU A 28 29.65 18.75 -1.66
N GLY A 29 28.96 19.36 -0.69
CA GLY A 29 27.53 19.66 -0.79
C GLY A 29 26.65 18.94 0.23
N SER A 30 26.47 19.55 1.41
CA SER A 30 25.16 20.07 1.85
C SER A 30 25.18 20.36 3.36
N ALA A 31 25.43 21.62 3.72
CA ALA A 31 24.91 22.17 4.96
C ALA A 31 23.41 22.39 4.75
N VAL A 32 22.57 21.43 5.11
CA VAL A 32 21.13 21.69 5.29
C VAL A 32 20.92 21.98 6.76
N ALA A 33 20.57 23.23 7.02
CA ALA A 33 20.21 23.72 8.34
C ALA A 33 19.16 22.82 8.99
N ALA A 34 19.33 22.60 10.29
CA ALA A 34 18.30 22.09 11.18
C ALA A 34 17.05 22.98 11.08
N GLY A 35 16.09 22.55 10.25
CA GLY A 35 14.72 23.03 10.24
C GLY A 35 13.83 21.89 10.69
N ALA A 36 13.21 22.05 11.86
CA ALA A 36 12.12 21.21 12.31
C ALA A 36 11.03 21.16 11.23
N GLY A 37 10.63 19.95 10.84
CA GLY A 37 9.64 19.76 9.78
C GLY A 37 9.46 18.30 9.39
N TRP A 38 9.39 17.40 10.37
CA TRP A 38 8.92 16.04 10.11
C TRP A 38 7.40 16.14 10.09
N ALA A 39 6.83 16.53 8.95
CA ALA A 39 5.39 16.52 8.77
C ALA A 39 5.07 16.19 7.32
N GLN A 40 4.36 15.08 7.18
CA GLN A 40 3.60 14.67 6.01
C GLN A 40 4.41 14.02 4.89
N THR A 41 4.70 12.72 5.09
CA THR A 41 4.28 11.72 4.11
C THR A 41 2.75 11.80 3.94
N GLY A 42 2.27 12.88 3.32
CA GLY A 42 0.92 12.97 2.81
C GLY A 42 0.88 12.06 1.59
N ASP A 43 0.15 10.97 1.72
CA ASP A 43 -0.23 10.05 0.66
C ASP A 43 -0.78 10.87 -0.51
N GLN A 44 0.08 11.18 -1.48
CA GLN A 44 -0.33 11.85 -2.72
C GLN A 44 -1.06 10.80 -3.56
N SER A 45 -2.34 10.64 -3.26
CA SER A 45 -3.31 9.97 -4.13
C SER A 45 -3.50 10.79 -5.40
N LEU A 46 -2.48 10.75 -6.27
CA LEU A 46 -2.49 11.33 -7.60
C LEU A 46 -3.09 10.31 -8.57
N GLY A 47 -4.37 10.51 -8.82
CA GLY A 47 -5.21 9.67 -9.66
C GLY A 47 -6.43 9.28 -8.87
N GLY A 48 -7.63 9.64 -9.36
CA GLY A 48 -8.92 9.28 -8.78
C GLY A 48 -9.17 7.76 -8.78
N ARG A 49 -8.33 7.01 -8.08
CA ARG A 49 -8.60 5.65 -7.62
C ARG A 49 -9.68 5.80 -6.58
N GLN A 50 -10.85 5.27 -6.89
CA GLN A 50 -11.93 5.14 -5.93
C GLN A 50 -11.37 4.35 -4.74
N SER A 51 -11.01 5.05 -3.65
CA SER A 51 -10.55 4.40 -2.43
C SER A 51 -11.78 3.85 -1.73
N TYR A 52 -11.95 2.53 -1.82
CA TYR A 52 -12.94 1.85 -1.01
C TYR A 52 -12.40 1.78 0.42
N SER A 53 -13.15 2.34 1.38
CA SER A 53 -12.80 2.28 2.80
C SER A 53 -13.09 0.88 3.33
N VAL A 54 -12.17 -0.05 3.06
CA VAL A 54 -12.18 -1.41 3.62
C VAL A 54 -11.78 -1.31 5.09
N GLN A 55 -12.57 -1.89 5.99
CA GLN A 55 -12.23 -1.86 7.41
C GLN A 55 -11.09 -2.85 7.70
N PRO A 56 -9.93 -2.39 8.20
CA PRO A 56 -8.81 -3.29 8.44
C PRO A 56 -9.12 -4.20 9.63
N MET A 57 -9.01 -5.52 9.41
CA MET A 57 -9.08 -6.52 10.47
C MET A 57 -7.91 -6.34 11.45
N ASN A 58 -8.15 -6.56 12.74
CA ASN A 58 -7.12 -6.53 13.78
C ASN A 58 -6.47 -7.92 13.94
N PHE A 59 -5.13 -7.99 13.97
CA PHE A 59 -4.39 -9.23 14.18
C PHE A 59 -4.75 -9.90 15.51
N ASP A 60 -4.88 -9.14 16.59
CA ASP A 60 -5.06 -9.67 17.94
C ASP A 60 -6.44 -10.32 18.08
N LEU A 61 -7.46 -9.71 17.49
CA LEU A 61 -8.81 -10.30 17.38
C LEU A 61 -8.78 -11.56 16.52
N TRP A 62 -8.15 -11.52 15.34
CA TRP A 62 -8.03 -12.71 14.50
C TRP A 62 -7.29 -13.86 15.22
N CYS A 63 -6.20 -13.55 15.91
CA CYS A 63 -5.38 -14.53 16.62
C CYS A 63 -6.16 -15.20 17.77
N GLN A 64 -6.94 -14.42 18.54
CA GLN A 64 -7.71 -14.95 19.67
C GLN A 64 -9.04 -15.59 19.26
N GLU A 65 -9.75 -15.02 18.29
CA GLU A 65 -11.10 -15.47 17.94
C GLU A 65 -11.12 -16.50 16.82
N THR A 66 -10.24 -16.34 15.82
CA THR A 66 -10.16 -17.25 14.66
C THR A 66 -9.20 -18.40 14.93
N GLN A 67 -7.97 -18.09 15.38
CA GLN A 67 -6.96 -19.13 15.65
C GLN A 67 -7.07 -19.73 17.05
N ARG A 68 -7.78 -19.06 17.98
CA ARG A 68 -7.95 -19.51 19.38
C ARG A 68 -6.62 -19.70 20.10
N TYR A 69 -5.61 -18.90 19.75
CA TYR A 69 -4.33 -18.91 20.43
C TYR A 69 -4.42 -18.19 21.78
N ALA A 70 -3.52 -18.54 22.69
CA ALA A 70 -3.37 -17.84 23.96
C ALA A 70 -2.88 -16.40 23.73
N VAL A 71 -3.28 -15.48 24.60
CA VAL A 71 -2.94 -14.05 24.52
C VAL A 71 -1.42 -13.86 24.43
N ASP A 72 -0.66 -14.53 25.31
CA ASP A 72 0.80 -14.45 25.34
C ASP A 72 1.46 -14.86 24.01
N ARG A 73 0.83 -15.73 23.21
CA ARG A 73 1.32 -16.08 21.88
C ARG A 73 1.00 -14.99 20.86
N CYS A 74 -0.21 -14.45 20.90
CA CYS A 74 -0.62 -13.36 19.99
C CYS A 74 0.28 -12.13 20.16
N ASP A 75 0.69 -11.82 21.39
CA ASP A 75 1.58 -10.71 21.71
C ASP A 75 3.00 -10.88 21.14
N GLN A 76 3.48 -12.12 20.98
CA GLN A 76 4.80 -12.41 20.42
C GLN A 76 4.89 -12.09 18.92
N ARG A 77 3.75 -11.95 18.23
CA ARG A 77 3.66 -11.67 16.78
C ARG A 77 4.66 -12.50 15.96
N LEU A 78 4.59 -13.81 16.12
CA LEU A 78 5.47 -14.74 15.40
C LEU A 78 5.33 -14.52 13.89
N ALA A 79 6.45 -14.54 13.16
CA ALA A 79 6.45 -14.29 11.72
C ALA A 79 5.53 -15.25 10.94
N ALA A 80 5.37 -16.49 11.41
CA ALA A 80 4.44 -17.45 10.81
C ALA A 80 2.98 -16.98 10.96
N ASP A 81 2.58 -16.59 12.17
CA ASP A 81 1.23 -16.13 12.48
C ASP A 81 0.90 -14.83 11.72
N VAL A 82 1.86 -13.91 11.58
CA VAL A 82 1.72 -12.66 10.81
C VAL A 82 1.45 -12.95 9.32
N ARG A 83 2.18 -13.88 8.71
CA ARG A 83 1.95 -14.25 7.30
C ARG A 83 0.57 -14.89 7.10
N GLU A 84 0.15 -15.75 8.03
CA GLU A 84 -1.17 -16.38 7.96
C GLU A 84 -2.28 -15.34 8.11
N PHE A 85 -2.10 -14.37 9.00
CA PHE A 85 -3.01 -13.23 9.15
C PHE A 85 -3.10 -12.42 7.86
N GLU A 86 -1.97 -12.07 7.23
CA GLU A 86 -1.97 -11.31 5.98
C GLU A 86 -2.69 -12.05 4.86
N ALA A 87 -2.47 -13.37 4.74
CA ALA A 87 -3.17 -14.21 3.79
C ALA A 87 -4.68 -14.22 4.06
N TYR A 88 -5.08 -14.40 5.32
CA TYR A 88 -6.48 -14.37 5.72
C TYR A 88 -7.13 -13.02 5.43
N ARG A 89 -6.47 -11.92 5.80
CA ARG A 89 -6.92 -10.55 5.56
C ARG A 89 -7.15 -10.30 4.07
N SER A 90 -6.20 -10.71 3.22
CA SER A 90 -6.31 -10.50 1.76
C SER A 90 -7.55 -11.14 1.13
N ILE A 91 -8.02 -12.27 1.70
CA ILE A 91 -9.23 -12.95 1.22
C ILE A 91 -10.47 -12.12 1.56
N ILE A 92 -10.57 -11.65 2.81
CA ILE A 92 -11.71 -10.85 3.27
C ILE A 92 -11.78 -9.51 2.54
N GLU A 93 -10.66 -8.79 2.47
CA GLU A 93 -10.60 -7.46 1.85
C GLU A 93 -11.03 -7.50 0.38
N ARG A 94 -10.75 -8.61 -0.32
CA ARG A 94 -11.20 -8.80 -1.71
C ARG A 94 -12.72 -8.85 -1.82
N TYR A 95 -13.41 -9.57 -0.92
CA TYR A 95 -14.87 -9.64 -0.95
C TYR A 95 -15.52 -8.32 -0.52
N GLU A 96 -14.95 -7.66 0.49
CA GLU A 96 -15.43 -6.35 0.93
C GLU A 96 -15.31 -5.30 -0.18
N MET A 97 -14.18 -5.29 -0.90
CA MET A 97 -13.98 -4.38 -2.03
C MET A 97 -15.01 -4.60 -3.15
N GLN A 98 -15.33 -5.86 -3.49
CA GLN A 98 -16.35 -6.18 -4.49
C GLN A 98 -17.72 -5.66 -4.06
N TYR A 99 -18.11 -5.92 -2.81
CA TYR A 99 -19.37 -5.44 -2.25
C TYR A 99 -19.48 -3.91 -2.28
N LEU A 100 -18.41 -3.21 -1.88
CA LEU A 100 -18.38 -1.75 -1.90
C LEU A 100 -18.45 -1.17 -3.33
N MET A 101 -17.85 -1.86 -4.31
CA MET A 101 -17.96 -1.47 -5.72
C MET A 101 -19.40 -1.60 -6.24
N GLU A 102 -20.07 -2.70 -5.92
CA GLU A 102 -21.47 -2.91 -6.32
C GLU A 102 -22.39 -1.87 -5.69
N ARG A 103 -22.29 -1.65 -4.38
CA ARG A 103 -23.06 -0.62 -3.68
C ARG A 103 -22.88 0.76 -4.28
N LYS A 104 -21.65 1.11 -4.65
CA LYS A 104 -21.36 2.40 -5.28
C LYS A 104 -21.98 2.49 -6.67
N ARG A 105 -21.87 1.44 -7.48
CA ARG A 105 -22.50 1.38 -8.81
C ARG A 105 -24.01 1.58 -8.73
N ASP A 106 -24.66 0.95 -7.75
CA ASP A 106 -26.10 1.02 -7.57
C ASP A 106 -26.53 2.41 -7.09
N ALA A 107 -25.83 2.98 -6.10
CA ALA A 107 -26.04 4.36 -5.67
C ALA A 107 -25.82 5.37 -6.81
N ASP A 108 -24.84 5.12 -7.69
CA ASP A 108 -24.61 5.97 -8.86
C ASP A 108 -25.74 5.85 -9.89
N ALA A 109 -26.33 4.65 -10.05
CA ALA A 109 -27.47 4.42 -10.92
C ALA A 109 -28.73 5.13 -10.40
N GLU A 110 -29.01 5.04 -9.10
CA GLU A 110 -30.11 5.77 -8.43
C GLU A 110 -29.97 7.28 -8.62
N ARG A 111 -28.78 7.85 -8.35
CA ARG A 111 -28.51 9.29 -8.57
C ARG A 111 -28.62 9.73 -10.03
N ARG A 112 -28.44 8.82 -10.99
CA ARG A 112 -28.70 9.13 -12.41
C ARG A 112 -30.20 9.08 -12.71
N ALA A 113 -30.90 8.07 -12.22
CA ALA A 113 -32.34 7.93 -12.41
C ALA A 113 -33.11 9.14 -11.85
N ASP A 114 -32.78 9.57 -10.63
CA ASP A 114 -33.36 10.77 -9.99
C ASP A 114 -33.15 12.04 -10.83
N ARG A 115 -31.92 12.27 -11.31
CA ARG A 115 -31.61 13.38 -12.21
C ARG A 115 -32.34 13.34 -13.55
N THR A 116 -32.55 12.15 -14.11
CA THR A 116 -33.15 12.00 -15.45
C THR A 116 -34.67 12.09 -15.42
N TYR A 117 -35.31 11.51 -14.42
CA TYR A 117 -36.77 11.41 -14.38
C TYR A 117 -37.44 12.47 -13.48
N GLY A 118 -36.69 13.09 -12.56
CA GLY A 118 -37.27 13.84 -11.44
C GLY A 118 -38.09 12.92 -10.53
N SER A 119 -38.37 13.31 -9.28
CA SER A 119 -39.31 12.54 -8.47
C SER A 119 -40.68 12.55 -9.17
N PRO A 120 -41.28 11.38 -9.51
CA PRO A 120 -42.58 11.34 -10.19
C PRO A 120 -43.69 12.07 -9.43
N TRP A 121 -43.51 12.23 -8.12
CA TRP A 121 -44.44 12.88 -7.19
C TRP A 121 -44.36 14.41 -7.21
N ASP A 122 -43.27 15.03 -7.67
CA ASP A 122 -43.13 16.49 -7.73
C ASP A 122 -44.04 17.14 -8.80
N ARG A 123 -44.63 16.35 -9.70
CA ARG A 123 -45.54 16.85 -10.76
C ARG A 123 -46.99 16.98 -10.29
N TYR A 124 -47.38 16.42 -9.14
CA TYR A 124 -48.79 16.39 -8.70
C TYR A 124 -49.21 17.55 -7.78
N ASP A 125 -48.28 18.37 -7.30
CA ASP A 125 -48.54 19.49 -6.38
C ASP A 125 -48.62 20.87 -7.08
N ASP A 126 -49.06 20.93 -8.34
CA ASP A 126 -49.36 22.21 -9.01
C ASP A 126 -50.89 22.38 -9.20
N PRO A 127 -51.62 22.91 -8.20
CA PRO A 127 -53.07 23.11 -8.30
C PRO A 127 -53.47 24.30 -9.17
N LEU A 128 -52.53 25.05 -9.76
CA LEU A 128 -52.80 26.24 -10.57
C LEU A 128 -51.76 26.39 -11.70
N GLY A 129 -51.74 25.44 -12.63
CA GLY A 129 -51.07 25.66 -13.91
C GLY A 129 -51.71 26.85 -14.67
N PRO A 130 -50.92 27.75 -15.30
CA PRO A 130 -51.46 28.81 -16.17
C PRO A 130 -52.06 28.28 -17.47
#